data_AF-A0A2E7PD18-F1
#
_entry.id   AF-A0A2E7PD18-F1
#
_cell.length_a   1.000
_cell.length_b   1.000
_cell.length_c   1.000
_cell.angle_alpha   90.00
_cell.angle_beta   90.00
_cell.angle_gamma   90.00
#
_symmetry.space_group_name_H-M   'P 1'
#
loop_
_entity.id
_entity.type
_entity.pdbx_description
1 polymer ?
#
loop_
_entity_poly.entity_id
_entity_poly.type
_entity_poly.pdbx_seq_one_letter_code
_entity_poly.pdbx_strand_id
1 'polypeptide(L)'
;MELAEVLTPHIGGIAGFYRMGGNSLELAAQQGGVTTHAIGSRNLDIRLAADLDGDGQPELVVFNQSFDTLKALRRTEDGTAQHGRFNWGPRPGPT
;
A
#
# COMPACT_ATOMS: atom_id res chain seq x y z
N MET A 1 -13.97 6.02 -9.58
CA MET A 1 -13.69 5.23 -8.37
C MET A 1 -12.34 4.57 -8.57
N GLU A 2 -11.57 4.38 -7.50
CA GLU A 2 -10.23 3.81 -7.56
C GLU A 2 -10.13 2.55 -6.69
N LEU A 3 -9.33 1.59 -7.12
CA LEU A 3 -9.01 0.38 -6.38
C LEU A 3 -7.50 0.32 -6.16
N ALA A 4 -7.09 -0.09 -4.96
CA ALA A 4 -5.70 -0.35 -4.63
C ALA A 4 -5.52 -1.80 -4.17
N GLU A 5 -4.41 -2.42 -4.57
CA GLU A 5 -4.02 -3.76 -4.14
C GLU A 5 -2.53 -3.83 -3.78
N VAL A 6 -2.14 -4.91 -3.13
CA VAL A 6 -0.73 -5.27 -2.94
C VAL A 6 -0.48 -6.67 -3.49
N LEU A 7 0.29 -6.74 -4.58
CA LEU A 7 0.66 -7.98 -5.25
C LEU A 7 1.98 -8.53 -4.68
N THR A 8 2.09 -9.86 -4.68
CA THR A 8 3.32 -10.61 -4.31
C THR A 8 4.00 -10.08 -3.02
N PRO A 9 3.27 -9.90 -1.90
CA PRO A 9 3.74 -9.13 -0.73
C PRO A 9 5.02 -9.67 -0.10
N HIS A 10 5.33 -10.96 -0.28
CA HIS A 10 6.52 -11.58 0.31
C HIS A 10 7.84 -11.20 -0.37
N ILE A 11 7.86 -11.01 -1.70
CA ILE A 11 9.09 -10.81 -2.47
C ILE A 11 8.90 -9.61 -3.40
N GLY A 12 9.61 -8.53 -3.10
CA GLY A 12 9.52 -7.27 -3.84
C GLY A 12 8.28 -6.47 -3.47
N GLY A 13 7.09 -7.09 -3.61
CA GLY A 13 5.79 -6.57 -3.21
C GLY A 13 5.41 -5.26 -3.91
N ILE A 14 4.25 -5.24 -4.59
CA ILE A 14 3.87 -4.13 -5.46
C ILE A 14 2.53 -3.57 -5.01
N ALA A 15 2.49 -2.30 -4.61
CA ALA A 15 1.24 -1.54 -4.51
C ALA A 15 0.80 -1.18 -5.94
N GLY A 16 -0.39 -1.61 -6.33
CA GLY A 16 -1.01 -1.26 -7.61
C GLY A 16 -2.25 -0.40 -7.40
N PHE A 17 -2.39 0.65 -8.21
CA PHE A 17 -3.55 1.52 -8.24
C PHE A 17 -4.27 1.39 -9.57
N TYR A 18 -5.59 1.17 -9.54
CA TYR A 18 -6.41 0.88 -10.70
C TYR A 18 -7.57 1.86 -10.82
N ARG A 19 -7.78 2.38 -12.02
CA ARG A 19 -9.00 3.10 -12.37
C ARG A 19 -10.08 2.09 -12.77
N MET A 20 -11.23 2.20 -12.13
CA MET A 20 -12.43 1.45 -12.52
C MET A 20 -13.16 2.17 -13.64
N GLY A 21 -13.36 1.48 -14.76
CA GLY A 21 -14.16 1.94 -15.89
C GLY A 21 -15.12 0.85 -16.35
N GLY A 22 -16.44 1.08 -16.23
CA GLY A 22 -17.43 0.04 -16.58
C GLY A 22 -17.18 -1.28 -15.86
N ASN A 23 -16.72 -2.30 -16.60
CA ASN A 23 -16.38 -3.63 -16.09
C ASN A 23 -14.87 -3.95 -16.10
N SER A 24 -14.00 -2.96 -16.38
CA SER A 24 -12.54 -3.13 -16.41
C SER A 24 -11.83 -2.39 -15.28
N LEU A 25 -10.69 -2.95 -14.89
CA LEU A 25 -9.68 -2.30 -14.06
C LEU A 25 -8.48 -1.97 -14.94
N GLU A 26 -8.17 -0.69 -15.07
CA GLU A 26 -6.99 -0.22 -15.80
C GLU A 26 -5.92 0.19 -14.81
N LEU A 27 -4.74 -0.41 -14.93
CA LEU A 27 -3.61 -0.08 -14.07
C LEU A 27 -3.17 1.36 -14.33
N ALA A 28 -3.23 2.19 -13.30
CA ALA A 28 -2.88 3.60 -13.38
C ALA A 28 -1.48 3.89 -12.83
N ALA A 29 -1.06 3.20 -11.77
CA ALA A 29 0.26 3.36 -11.18
C ALA A 29 0.69 2.13 -10.38
N GLN A 30 2.01 1.95 -10.21
CA GLN A 30 2.57 0.92 -9.34
C GLN A 30 3.78 1.42 -8.56
N GLN A 31 3.96 0.88 -7.35
CA GLN A 31 5.12 1.14 -6.50
C GLN A 31 5.58 -0.16 -5.84
N GLY A 32 6.84 -0.54 -6.07
CA GLY A 32 7.46 -1.70 -5.42
C GLY A 32 7.94 -1.43 -3.98
N GLY A 33 8.31 -2.48 -3.27
CA GLY A 33 8.95 -2.43 -1.95
C GLY A 33 7.96 -2.25 -0.81
N VAL A 34 6.82 -2.92 -0.90
CA VAL A 34 5.73 -2.87 0.10
C VAL A 34 5.22 -4.27 0.46
N THR A 35 4.65 -4.41 1.64
CA THR A 35 3.99 -5.66 2.06
C THR A 35 2.79 -5.39 2.95
N THR A 36 1.81 -6.29 2.94
CA THR A 36 0.66 -6.25 3.86
C THR A 36 0.86 -7.12 5.09
N HIS A 37 1.86 -7.98 5.09
CA HIS A 37 2.12 -8.89 6.20
C HIS A 37 3.54 -9.41 6.12
N ALA A 38 3.99 -9.96 7.23
CA ALA A 38 5.30 -10.54 7.29
C ALA A 38 5.20 -12.07 7.14
N ILE A 39 6.25 -12.71 6.63
CA ILE A 39 6.23 -14.15 6.31
C ILE A 39 5.77 -14.96 7.52
N GLY A 40 4.84 -15.88 7.29
CA GLY A 40 4.24 -16.76 8.32
C GLY A 40 3.16 -16.10 9.17
N SER A 41 2.79 -14.84 8.91
CA SER A 41 1.68 -14.18 9.61
C SER A 41 0.35 -14.86 9.27
N ARG A 42 -0.52 -14.97 10.28
CA ARG A 42 -1.94 -15.34 10.08
C ARG A 42 -2.80 -14.15 9.66
N ASN A 43 -2.37 -12.94 10.00
CA ASN A 43 -3.01 -11.72 9.53
C ASN A 43 -2.35 -11.28 8.22
N LEU A 44 -3.10 -11.37 7.12
CA LEU A 44 -2.61 -11.09 5.76
C LEU A 44 -3.03 -9.70 5.24
N ASP A 45 -3.90 -9.01 5.97
CA ASP A 45 -4.61 -7.81 5.51
C ASP A 45 -4.25 -6.56 6.34
N ILE A 46 -2.96 -6.41 6.66
CA ILE A 46 -2.50 -5.22 7.40
C ILE A 46 -2.21 -4.10 6.39
N ARG A 47 -3.30 -3.42 5.99
CA ARG A 47 -3.29 -2.21 5.15
C ARG A 47 -4.52 -1.36 5.46
N LEU A 48 -4.45 -0.07 5.14
CA LEU A 48 -5.57 0.86 5.27
C LEU A 48 -5.63 1.75 4.03
N ALA A 49 -6.83 2.05 3.54
CA ALA A 49 -7.05 3.09 2.55
C ALA A 49 -8.00 4.14 3.13
N ALA A 50 -7.56 5.39 3.22
CA ALA A 50 -8.33 6.50 3.74
C ALA A 50 -7.75 7.84 3.25
N ASP A 51 -8.57 8.87 3.18
CA ASP A 51 -8.11 10.25 3.01
C ASP A 51 -7.59 10.75 4.37
N LEU A 52 -6.26 10.74 4.53
CA LEU A 52 -5.61 10.99 5.82
C LEU A 52 -5.25 12.45 6.05
N ASP A 53 -5.13 13.24 4.99
CA ASP A 53 -4.81 14.67 5.05
C ASP A 53 -6.03 15.56 4.77
N GLY A 54 -7.16 14.97 4.34
CA GLY A 54 -8.42 15.67 4.12
C GLY A 54 -8.51 16.39 2.78
N ASP A 55 -7.70 16.01 1.79
CA ASP A 55 -7.69 16.65 0.46
C ASP A 55 -8.68 16.02 -0.53
N GLY A 56 -9.39 14.97 -0.12
CA GLY A 56 -10.35 14.23 -0.93
C GLY A 56 -9.74 13.11 -1.78
N GLN A 57 -8.42 12.87 -1.69
CA GLN A 57 -7.74 11.79 -2.38
C GLN A 57 -7.19 10.77 -1.37
N PRO A 58 -7.67 9.51 -1.37
CA PRO A 58 -7.22 8.52 -0.40
C PRO A 58 -5.74 8.10 -0.53
N GLU A 59 -5.10 7.83 0.61
CA GLU A 59 -3.80 7.18 0.72
C GLU A 59 -3.96 5.69 1.00
N LEU A 60 -3.14 4.87 0.36
CA LEU A 60 -2.85 3.52 0.80
C LEU A 60 -1.74 3.53 1.85
N VAL A 61 -2.08 3.21 3.10
CA VAL A 61 -1.12 2.94 4.16
C VAL A 61 -0.74 1.46 4.16
N VAL A 62 0.55 1.20 3.99
CA VAL A 62 1.11 -0.16 3.87
C VAL A 62 2.52 -0.21 4.46
N PHE A 63 2.97 -1.38 4.91
CA PHE A 63 4.34 -1.55 5.36
C PHE A 63 5.32 -1.58 4.19
N ASN A 64 6.58 -1.19 4.45
CA ASN A 64 7.69 -1.53 3.57
C ASN A 64 8.05 -3.02 3.68
N GLN A 65 8.87 -3.52 2.76
CA GLN A 65 9.27 -4.93 2.72
C GLN A 65 9.92 -5.44 4.03
N SER A 66 10.66 -4.57 4.74
CA SER A 66 11.31 -4.89 6.01
C SER A 66 10.35 -4.97 7.19
N PHE A 67 9.09 -4.57 7.01
CA PHE A 67 8.06 -4.53 8.05
C PHE A 67 8.43 -3.63 9.25
N ASP A 68 9.19 -2.56 9.01
CA ASP A 68 9.67 -1.64 10.05
C ASP A 68 9.22 -0.18 9.84
N THR A 69 8.62 0.09 8.68
CA THR A 69 8.20 1.42 8.26
C THR A 69 6.82 1.33 7.62
N LEU A 70 5.89 2.18 8.04
CA LEU A 70 4.64 2.43 7.32
C LEU A 70 4.86 3.52 6.26
N LYS A 71 4.35 3.29 5.06
CA LYS A 71 4.31 4.24 3.95
C LYS A 71 2.86 4.61 3.69
N ALA A 72 2.55 5.90 3.56
CA ALA A 72 1.29 6.37 3.01
C ALA A 72 1.53 6.74 1.54
N LEU A 73 0.94 5.97 0.63
CA LEU A 73 1.12 6.08 -0.81
C LEU A 73 -0.15 6.65 -1.44
N ARG A 74 -0.01 7.68 -2.27
CA ARG A 74 -1.09 8.31 -3.03
C ARG A 74 -0.85 8.14 -4.52
N ARG A 75 -1.90 7.83 -5.28
CA ARG A 75 -1.83 7.89 -6.76
C ARG A 75 -1.88 9.34 -7.22
N THR A 76 -0.89 9.76 -7.99
CA THR A 76 -0.85 11.07 -8.65
C THR A 76 -1.08 10.91 -10.16
N GLU A 77 -1.10 12.02 -10.91
CA GLU A 77 -1.13 11.97 -12.38
C GLU A 77 0.15 11.34 -12.95
N ASP A 78 1.29 11.59 -12.31
CA ASP A 78 2.61 11.09 -12.71
C ASP A 78 2.96 9.69 -12.14
N GLY A 79 2.02 9.03 -11.47
CA GLY A 79 2.21 7.68 -10.92
C GLY A 79 1.88 7.60 -9.43
N THR A 80 2.88 7.34 -8.59
CA THR A 80 2.71 7.19 -7.13
C THR A 80 3.61 8.17 -6.39
N ALA A 81 3.06 8.86 -5.38
CA ALA A 81 3.82 9.68 -4.44
C ALA A 81 3.72 9.10 -3.03
N GLN A 82 4.80 9.20 -2.25
CA GLN A 82 4.75 8.89 -0.83
C GLN A 82 4.41 10.16 -0.05
N HIS A 83 3.19 10.22 0.49
CA HIS A 83 2.73 11.36 1.27
C HIS A 83 3.15 11.29 2.74
N GLY A 84 3.43 10.09 3.25
CA GLY A 84 3.83 9.88 4.64
C GLY A 84 4.78 8.71 4.83
N ARG A 85 5.62 8.82 5.86
CA ARG A 85 6.53 7.76 6.29
C ARG A 85 6.60 7.75 7.81
N PHE A 86 6.29 6.60 8.42
CA PHE A 86 6.27 6.46 9.87
C PHE A 86 7.13 5.29 10.29
N ASN A 87 8.10 5.54 11.17
CA ASN A 87 8.92 4.48 11.75
C ASN A 87 8.04 3.67 12.70
N TRP A 88 7.84 2.40 12.40
CA TRP A 88 7.13 1.46 13.27
C TRP A 88 8.08 0.80 14.27
N GLY A 89 9.37 0.75 13.93
CA GLY A 89 10.38 0.05 14.71
C GLY A 89 10.49 -1.42 14.29
N PRO A 90 11.31 -2.22 14.98
CA PRO A 90 11.49 -3.62 14.64
C PRO A 90 10.16 -4.37 14.72
N ARG A 91 9.97 -5.33 13.81
CA ARG A 91 8.78 -6.17 13.76
C ARG A 91 8.46 -6.75 15.15
N PRO A 92 7.26 -6.50 15.71
CA PRO A 92 6.80 -7.21 16.90
C PRO A 92 6.78 -8.71 16.63
N GLY A 93 7.22 -9.52 17.60
CA GLY A 93 7.23 -10.99 17.48
C GLY A 93 5.87 -11.55 17.02
N PRO A 94 5.85 -12.78 16.47
CA PRO A 94 4.61 -13.34 15.94
C PRO A 94 3.51 -13.37 17.02
N THR A 95 2.36 -12.79 16.70
CA THR A 95 1.09 -13.00 17.40
C THR A 95 0.50 -14.36 17.06
#